data_AF-A0A5T4QHH5-F1
#
_entry.id   AF-A0A5T4QHH5-F1
#
_cell.length_a   1.000
_cell.length_b   1.000
_cell.length_c   1.000
_cell.angle_alpha   90.00
_cell.angle_beta   90.00
_cell.angle_gamma   90.00
#
_symmetry.space_group_name_H-M   'P 1'
#
loop_
_entity.id
_entity.type
_entity.pdbx_description
1 polymer ?
#
loop_
_entity_poly.entity_id
_entity_poly.type
_entity_poly.pdbx_seq_one_letter_code
_entity_poly.pdbx_strand_id
1 'polypeptide(L)'
;LTLQNREQFILPGEQKARFRNKWSMESVTNGISVSHDNPDKGQRIQAIPVETFMKVAAQISQGWPEEMKALRMPENVGSHLFIGEDRHPVSAPQNANQVTEITSAAPDKLTPVLGSVDKDTRELNLLLVQSADEHLQGVVRLNGTLYPALATPSADNSQLVINALTDKGLRFAGYGEAVNHDADSTNRPAPELMQFHLKTREEPLFAAVYTPEKQPDALYRNLGFEQSWQQWSNSQKPEDRQEKTLHQDLSHSPGR
;
A
#
# COMPACT_ATOMS: atom_id res chain seq x y z
N LEU A 1 2.63 -20.25 -31.54
CA LEU A 1 2.39 -21.69 -31.33
C LEU A 1 2.35 -22.35 -32.70
N THR A 2 3.18 -23.36 -32.94
CA THR A 2 3.35 -23.99 -34.26
C THR A 2 3.24 -25.49 -34.10
N LEU A 3 2.45 -26.16 -34.95
CA LEU A 3 2.39 -27.62 -34.98
C LEU A 3 3.66 -28.14 -35.65
N GLN A 4 4.53 -28.83 -34.91
CA GLN A 4 5.77 -29.35 -35.49
C GLN A 4 5.58 -30.68 -36.21
N ASN A 5 4.85 -31.61 -35.59
CA ASN A 5 4.63 -32.93 -36.17
C ASN A 5 3.39 -33.60 -35.58
N ARG A 6 2.82 -34.56 -36.31
CA ARG A 6 1.82 -35.51 -35.81
C ARG A 6 2.45 -36.89 -35.72
N GLU A 7 2.63 -37.40 -34.51
CA GLU A 7 3.11 -38.75 -34.29
C GLU A 7 1.94 -39.73 -34.28
N GLN A 8 2.00 -40.73 -35.15
CA GLN A 8 1.05 -41.83 -35.19
C GLN A 8 1.58 -43.00 -34.35
N PHE A 9 0.74 -43.58 -33.50
CA PHE A 9 1.08 -44.76 -32.72
C PHE A 9 -0.14 -45.66 -32.50
N ILE A 10 0.11 -46.94 -32.24
CA ILE A 10 -0.91 -47.96 -31.96
C ILE A 10 -0.57 -48.57 -30.60
N LEU A 11 -1.54 -48.66 -29.70
CA LEU A 11 -1.36 -49.30 -28.40
C LEU A 11 -1.49 -50.84 -28.54
N PRO A 12 -0.77 -51.64 -27.73
CA PRO A 12 -0.89 -53.09 -27.78
C PRO A 12 -2.34 -53.54 -27.57
N GLY A 13 -2.87 -54.32 -28.52
CA GLY A 13 -4.26 -54.80 -28.51
C GLY A 13 -5.26 -53.94 -29.29
N GLU A 14 -4.86 -52.77 -29.82
CA GLU A 14 -5.70 -51.96 -30.69
C GLU A 14 -5.32 -52.14 -32.18
N GLN A 15 -6.32 -52.17 -33.06
CA GLN A 15 -6.09 -52.14 -34.52
C GLN A 15 -6.15 -50.72 -35.11
N LYS A 16 -6.64 -49.74 -34.34
CA LYS A 16 -6.84 -48.37 -34.82
C LYS A 16 -5.69 -47.46 -34.39
N ALA A 17 -5.06 -46.82 -35.36
CA ALA A 17 -3.99 -45.87 -35.09
C ALA A 17 -4.51 -44.58 -34.44
N ARG A 18 -3.76 -44.10 -33.45
CA ARG A 18 -3.98 -42.83 -32.76
C ARG A 18 -2.91 -41.83 -33.19
N PHE A 19 -3.24 -40.55 -33.07
CA PHE A 19 -2.35 -39.46 -33.45
C PHE A 19 -2.15 -38.52 -32.25
N ARG A 20 -0.90 -38.18 -31.96
CA ARG A 20 -0.52 -37.14 -31.00
C ARG A 20 0.12 -35.98 -31.74
N ASN A 21 -0.46 -34.80 -31.57
CA ASN A 21 0.12 -33.57 -32.07
C ASN A 21 1.27 -33.13 -31.15
N LYS A 22 2.46 -32.97 -31.71
CA LYS A 22 3.59 -32.29 -31.07
C LYS A 22 3.56 -30.82 -31.46
N TRP A 23 3.18 -29.99 -30.50
CA TRP A 23 3.18 -28.54 -30.62
C TRP A 23 4.50 -28.01 -30.09
N SER A 24 5.11 -27.05 -30.80
CA SER A 24 6.13 -26.17 -30.22
C SER A 24 5.58 -24.77 -30.06
N MET A 25 6.10 -24.05 -29.08
CA MET A 25 5.90 -22.63 -28.95
C MET A 25 7.27 -22.00 -29.12
N GLU A 26 7.47 -21.26 -30.21
CA GLU A 26 8.59 -20.33 -30.28
C GLU A 26 8.23 -19.12 -29.42
N SER A 27 9.12 -18.79 -28.47
CA SER A 27 8.96 -17.63 -27.60
C SER A 27 9.06 -16.37 -28.46
N VAL A 28 7.99 -15.58 -28.49
CA VAL A 28 8.06 -14.21 -29.00
C VAL A 28 8.69 -13.38 -27.87
N THR A 29 10.02 -13.38 -27.81
CA THR A 29 10.76 -12.59 -26.82
C THR A 29 10.55 -11.10 -27.08
N ASN A 30 9.62 -10.49 -26.34
CA ASN A 30 9.86 -9.20 -25.72
C ASN A 30 10.08 -9.49 -24.23
N GLY A 31 11.30 -9.23 -23.76
CA GLY A 31 11.88 -9.83 -22.56
C GLY A 31 11.01 -9.81 -21.30
N ILE A 32 10.98 -10.95 -20.61
CA ILE A 32 11.26 -11.19 -19.18
C ILE A 32 10.80 -12.63 -18.92
N SER A 33 11.75 -13.55 -18.85
CA SER A 33 11.48 -14.93 -18.40
C SER A 33 11.69 -14.97 -16.89
N VAL A 34 10.62 -14.92 -16.11
CA VAL A 34 10.69 -15.08 -14.65
C VAL A 34 10.92 -16.56 -14.34
N SER A 35 11.98 -16.87 -13.59
CA SER A 35 12.27 -18.23 -13.13
C SER A 35 11.24 -18.63 -12.06
N HIS A 36 10.60 -19.80 -12.20
CA HIS A 36 9.64 -20.30 -11.20
C HIS A 36 10.29 -20.54 -9.83
N ASP A 37 11.60 -20.81 -9.80
CA ASP A 37 12.38 -21.03 -8.57
C ASP A 37 12.84 -19.73 -7.92
N ASN A 38 12.81 -18.60 -8.65
CA ASN A 38 13.19 -17.28 -8.15
C ASN A 38 12.30 -16.23 -8.83
N PRO A 39 11.05 -16.05 -8.33
CA PRO A 39 10.06 -15.16 -8.95
C PRO A 39 10.51 -13.68 -9.00
N ASP A 40 11.51 -13.32 -8.19
CA ASP A 40 12.06 -11.96 -8.12
C ASP A 40 13.08 -11.66 -9.23
N LYS A 41 13.54 -12.67 -10.00
CA LYS A 41 14.52 -12.48 -11.08
C LYS A 41 13.94 -11.61 -12.20
N GLY A 42 14.28 -10.31 -12.17
CA GLY A 42 13.89 -9.33 -13.18
C GLY A 42 13.02 -8.18 -12.66
N GLN A 43 12.54 -8.25 -11.41
CA GLN A 43 11.79 -7.15 -10.79
C GLN A 43 12.73 -6.07 -10.27
N ARG A 44 12.26 -4.81 -10.24
CA ARG A 44 12.96 -3.75 -9.51
C ARG A 44 12.70 -3.93 -8.02
N ILE A 45 13.77 -3.99 -7.24
CA ILE A 45 13.73 -4.19 -5.80
C ILE A 45 14.16 -2.90 -5.12
N GLN A 46 13.39 -2.44 -4.15
CA GLN A 46 13.81 -1.34 -3.27
C GLN A 46 14.50 -1.91 -2.05
N ALA A 47 15.66 -1.33 -1.71
CA ALA A 47 16.41 -1.64 -0.50
C ALA A 47 16.31 -0.48 0.49
N ILE A 48 15.83 -0.76 1.69
CA ILE A 48 15.69 0.21 2.77
C ILE A 48 16.76 -0.08 3.82
N PRO A 49 17.65 0.88 4.11
CA PRO A 49 18.64 0.71 5.16
C PRO A 49 17.97 0.46 6.52
N VAL A 50 18.36 -0.62 7.19
CA VAL A 50 17.82 -0.97 8.51
C VAL A 50 18.18 0.08 9.54
N GLU A 51 19.33 0.73 9.41
CA GLU A 51 19.71 1.85 10.28
C GLU A 51 18.67 2.98 10.24
N THR A 52 18.26 3.40 9.04
CA THR A 52 17.22 4.43 8.86
C THR A 52 15.87 3.98 9.43
N PHE A 53 15.49 2.73 9.15
CA PHE A 53 14.23 2.16 9.67
C PHE A 53 14.22 2.11 11.22
N MET A 54 15.29 1.61 11.81
CA MET A 54 15.41 1.46 13.26
C MET A 54 15.51 2.80 13.97
N LYS A 55 16.11 3.83 13.34
CA LYS A 55 16.10 5.19 13.87
C LYS A 55 14.68 5.75 13.98
N VAL A 56 13.83 5.57 12.96
CA VAL A 56 12.42 5.98 13.01
C VAL A 56 11.64 5.17 14.05
N ALA A 57 11.85 3.85 14.10
CA ALA A 57 11.23 2.99 15.13
C ALA A 57 11.60 3.43 16.56
N ALA A 58 12.85 3.82 16.79
CA ALA A 58 13.29 4.36 18.08
C ALA A 58 12.63 5.70 18.40
N GLN A 59 12.50 6.60 17.42
CA GLN A 59 11.76 7.87 17.61
C GLN A 59 10.28 7.63 17.93
N ILE A 60 9.64 6.61 17.33
CA ILE A 60 8.25 6.24 17.64
C ILE A 60 8.16 5.77 19.10
N SER A 61 9.05 4.88 19.53
CA SER A 61 9.10 4.43 20.93
C SER A 61 9.30 5.57 21.93
N GLN A 62 10.02 6.62 21.55
CA GLN A 62 10.19 7.82 22.37
C GLN A 62 8.95 8.73 22.37
N GLY A 63 8.24 8.82 21.24
CA GLY A 63 7.04 9.66 21.10
C GLY A 63 5.79 9.07 21.75
N TRP A 64 5.69 7.74 21.81
CA TRP A 64 4.55 7.00 22.36
C TRP A 64 5.00 5.90 23.35
N PRO A 65 5.65 6.26 24.46
CA PRO A 65 6.32 5.29 25.32
C PRO A 65 5.35 4.31 25.98
N GLU A 66 4.12 4.73 26.28
CA GLU A 66 3.11 3.88 26.93
C GLU A 66 2.55 2.84 25.97
N GLU A 67 2.24 3.26 24.74
CA GLU A 67 1.70 2.40 23.69
C GLU A 67 2.75 1.42 23.16
N MET A 68 4.04 1.81 23.18
CA MET A 68 5.15 0.99 22.66
C MET A 68 5.73 0.03 23.70
N LYS A 69 5.17 -0.07 24.93
CA LYS A 69 5.63 -1.03 25.95
C LYS A 69 5.63 -2.48 25.47
N ALA A 70 4.67 -2.85 24.63
CA ALA A 70 4.52 -4.20 24.08
C ALA A 70 5.16 -4.36 22.69
N LEU A 71 5.92 -3.36 22.23
CA LEU A 71 6.58 -3.41 20.92
C LEU A 71 7.64 -4.51 20.90
N ARG A 72 7.45 -5.49 20.03
CA ARG A 72 8.42 -6.55 19.80
C ARG A 72 9.43 -6.10 18.76
N MET A 73 10.55 -5.58 19.22
CA MET A 73 11.69 -5.28 18.36
C MET A 73 12.38 -6.58 17.91
N PRO A 74 12.78 -6.69 16.63
CA PRO A 74 13.52 -7.85 16.15
C PRO A 74 14.93 -7.91 16.76
N GLU A 75 15.40 -9.09 17.11
CA GLU A 75 16.75 -9.27 17.67
C GLU A 75 17.85 -9.30 16.60
N ASN A 76 17.54 -9.85 15.43
CA ASN A 76 18.48 -10.02 14.32
C ASN A 76 17.85 -9.54 13.02
N VAL A 77 18.33 -8.40 12.52
CA VAL A 77 17.95 -7.86 11.22
C VAL A 77 19.22 -7.69 10.39
N GLY A 78 19.14 -7.98 9.08
CA GLY A 78 20.24 -7.71 8.17
C GLY A 78 20.54 -6.21 8.03
N SER A 79 21.42 -5.84 7.10
CA SER A 79 21.72 -4.41 6.85
C SER A 79 20.59 -3.68 6.11
N HIS A 80 19.78 -4.40 5.34
CA HIS A 80 18.72 -3.85 4.51
C HIS A 80 17.44 -4.67 4.59
N LEU A 81 16.32 -3.98 4.41
CA LEU A 81 15.02 -4.57 4.16
C LEU A 81 14.73 -4.46 2.66
N PHE A 82 14.17 -5.51 2.05
CA PHE A 82 13.93 -5.56 0.62
C PHE A 82 12.44 -5.71 0.32
N ILE A 83 11.95 -4.87 -0.58
CA ILE A 83 10.59 -4.96 -1.11
C ILE A 83 10.62 -5.01 -2.64
N GLY A 84 9.75 -5.83 -3.22
CA GLY A 84 9.57 -5.95 -4.66
C GLY A 84 8.79 -4.77 -5.25
N GLU A 85 8.55 -4.85 -6.56
CA GLU A 85 7.77 -3.86 -7.29
C GLU A 85 6.30 -3.83 -6.84
N ASP A 86 5.78 -5.00 -6.44
CA ASP A 86 4.46 -5.18 -5.81
C ASP A 86 4.41 -4.78 -4.32
N ARG A 87 5.50 -4.22 -3.80
CA ARG A 87 5.70 -3.79 -2.40
C ARG A 87 5.67 -4.91 -1.38
N HIS A 88 5.67 -6.17 -1.81
CA HIS A 88 5.77 -7.33 -0.92
C HIS A 88 7.23 -7.57 -0.54
N PRO A 89 7.48 -8.23 0.61
CA PRO A 89 8.85 -8.46 1.04
C PRO A 89 9.48 -9.55 0.20
N VAL A 90 10.70 -9.29 -0.26
CA VAL A 90 11.49 -10.22 -1.07
C VAL A 90 12.78 -10.58 -0.34
N SER A 91 13.43 -11.67 -0.78
CA SER A 91 14.75 -12.00 -0.25
C SER A 91 15.80 -11.03 -0.79
N ALA A 92 16.95 -10.98 -0.13
CA ALA A 92 18.08 -10.19 -0.61
C ALA A 92 18.44 -10.59 -2.05
N PRO A 93 18.46 -9.64 -3.00
CA PRO A 93 18.72 -9.96 -4.40
C PRO A 93 20.16 -10.37 -4.63
N GLN A 94 20.36 -11.30 -5.57
CA GLN A 94 21.69 -11.75 -5.97
C GLN A 94 22.40 -10.78 -6.93
N ASN A 95 21.66 -9.88 -7.58
CA ASN A 95 22.19 -8.96 -8.58
C ASN A 95 21.95 -7.50 -8.15
N ALA A 96 23.03 -6.78 -7.88
CA ALA A 96 22.99 -5.40 -7.42
C ALA A 96 22.31 -4.43 -8.41
N ASN A 97 22.34 -4.74 -9.72
CA ASN A 97 21.74 -3.87 -10.75
C ASN A 97 20.20 -3.81 -10.70
N GLN A 98 19.56 -4.67 -9.92
CA GLN A 98 18.10 -4.68 -9.71
C GLN A 98 17.68 -3.91 -8.47
N VAL A 99 18.63 -3.40 -7.69
CA VAL A 99 18.39 -2.76 -6.40
C VAL A 99 18.41 -1.24 -6.55
N THR A 100 17.33 -0.60 -6.11
CA THR A 100 17.29 0.84 -5.88
C THR A 100 17.32 1.07 -4.38
N GLU A 101 18.42 1.59 -3.87
CA GLU A 101 18.54 1.90 -2.45
C GLU A 101 17.86 3.22 -2.12
N ILE A 102 17.11 3.23 -1.01
CA ILE A 102 16.51 4.45 -0.48
C ILE A 102 17.57 5.22 0.29
N THR A 103 17.91 6.41 -0.21
CA THR A 103 18.97 7.26 0.35
C THR A 103 18.42 8.39 1.22
N SER A 104 17.11 8.57 1.27
CA SER A 104 16.47 9.57 2.11
C SER A 104 16.70 9.28 3.59
N ALA A 105 17.10 10.31 4.33
CA ALA A 105 17.35 10.21 5.76
C ALA A 105 16.04 10.11 6.54
N ALA A 106 16.09 9.50 7.73
CA ALA A 106 14.99 9.52 8.68
C ALA A 106 14.64 10.98 9.05
N PRO A 107 13.35 11.34 9.13
CA PRO A 107 12.94 12.69 9.48
C PRO A 107 13.40 13.06 10.91
N ASP A 108 13.74 14.33 11.11
CA ASP A 108 14.14 14.83 12.44
C ASP A 108 12.96 14.85 13.42
N LYS A 109 11.74 15.06 12.91
CA LYS A 109 10.50 15.08 13.67
C LYS A 109 9.49 14.14 13.04
N LEU A 110 8.85 13.32 13.86
CA LEU A 110 7.78 12.44 13.42
C LEU A 110 6.48 13.22 13.19
N THR A 111 5.87 12.97 12.04
CA THR A 111 4.52 13.44 11.71
C THR A 111 3.59 12.23 11.68
N PRO A 112 2.66 12.11 12.63
CA PRO A 112 1.63 11.08 12.59
C PRO A 112 0.76 11.23 11.34
N VAL A 113 0.43 10.11 10.72
CA VAL A 113 -0.36 10.04 9.49
C VAL A 113 -1.64 9.26 9.73
N LEU A 114 -1.56 8.03 10.22
CA LEU A 114 -2.73 7.17 10.47
C LEU A 114 -2.66 6.56 11.86
N GLY A 115 -3.80 6.43 12.53
CA GLY A 115 -3.91 5.82 13.84
C GLY A 115 -5.16 4.96 13.99
N SER A 116 -5.02 3.83 14.67
CA SER A 116 -6.12 2.97 15.06
C SER A 116 -5.89 2.38 16.44
N VAL A 117 -6.92 2.46 17.28
CA VAL A 117 -6.97 1.84 18.60
C VAL A 117 -8.15 0.89 18.67
N ASP A 118 -8.03 -0.12 19.52
CA ASP A 118 -9.16 -0.98 19.85
C ASP A 118 -10.26 -0.16 20.54
N LYS A 119 -11.53 -0.43 20.18
CA LYS A 119 -12.66 0.34 20.70
C LYS A 119 -12.88 0.09 22.19
N ASP A 120 -12.63 -1.14 22.64
CA ASP A 120 -12.95 -1.58 24.00
C ASP A 120 -11.75 -1.45 24.91
N THR A 121 -10.59 -1.98 24.49
CA THR A 121 -9.38 -2.01 25.33
C THR A 121 -8.56 -0.74 25.23
N ARG A 122 -8.83 0.12 24.22
CA ARG A 122 -8.02 1.30 23.86
C ARG A 122 -6.57 0.98 23.51
N GLU A 123 -6.24 -0.29 23.30
CA GLU A 123 -4.89 -0.68 22.88
C GLU A 123 -4.62 -0.24 21.44
N LEU A 124 -3.38 0.19 21.19
CA LEU A 124 -2.94 0.56 19.85
C LEU A 124 -2.95 -0.65 18.91
N ASN A 125 -3.65 -0.54 17.78
CA ASN A 125 -3.68 -1.54 16.71
C ASN A 125 -2.80 -1.15 15.53
N LEU A 126 -2.74 0.14 15.20
CA LEU A 126 -1.93 0.67 14.11
C LEU A 126 -1.53 2.12 14.42
N LEU A 127 -0.26 2.46 14.19
CA LEU A 127 0.20 3.85 14.12
C LEU A 127 1.16 3.93 12.94
N LEU A 128 0.91 4.82 11.99
CA LEU A 128 1.81 5.11 10.88
C LEU A 128 2.20 6.58 10.91
N VAL A 129 3.48 6.84 10.73
CA VAL A 129 4.11 8.15 10.66
C VAL A 129 4.82 8.32 9.33
N GLN A 130 5.02 9.56 8.90
CA GLN A 130 5.83 9.85 7.72
C GLN A 130 7.27 9.38 7.93
N SER A 131 7.81 8.68 6.94
CA SER A 131 9.18 8.16 6.91
C SER A 131 10.01 8.91 5.86
N ALA A 132 11.24 8.45 5.64
CA ALA A 132 12.03 8.75 4.45
C ALA A 132 11.23 8.44 3.17
N ASP A 133 11.26 9.38 2.21
CA ASP A 133 10.54 9.33 0.92
C ASP A 133 9.02 9.15 1.02
N GLU A 134 8.44 8.38 0.09
CA GLU A 134 7.01 8.11 -0.05
C GLU A 134 6.50 7.02 0.91
N HIS A 135 7.41 6.42 1.68
CA HIS A 135 7.07 5.37 2.63
C HIS A 135 6.52 5.96 3.92
N LEU A 136 5.70 5.16 4.57
CA LEU A 136 5.30 5.36 5.95
C LEU A 136 5.96 4.27 6.80
N GLN A 137 6.27 4.60 8.05
CA GLN A 137 6.77 3.64 9.04
C GLN A 137 5.93 3.74 10.29
N GLY A 138 5.97 2.72 11.13
CA GLY A 138 5.04 2.68 12.23
C GLY A 138 5.06 1.39 13.01
N VAL A 139 3.92 1.07 13.58
CA VAL A 139 3.66 -0.20 14.25
C VAL A 139 2.31 -0.76 13.84
N VAL A 140 2.20 -2.09 13.83
CA VAL A 140 0.96 -2.82 13.57
C VAL A 140 0.83 -3.97 14.54
N ARG A 141 -0.37 -4.17 15.08
CA ARG A 141 -0.69 -5.30 15.95
C ARG A 141 -1.16 -6.48 15.11
N LEU A 142 -0.47 -7.62 15.24
CA LEU A 142 -0.79 -8.88 14.57
C LEU A 142 -0.86 -9.99 15.62
N ASN A 143 -1.95 -10.74 15.66
CA ASN A 143 -2.18 -11.78 16.67
C ASN A 143 -1.88 -11.31 18.11
N GLY A 144 -2.32 -10.10 18.46
CA GLY A 144 -2.11 -9.51 19.79
C GLY A 144 -0.72 -8.93 20.05
N THR A 145 0.28 -9.16 19.18
CA THR A 145 1.64 -8.62 19.34
C THR A 145 1.87 -7.40 18.46
N LEU A 146 2.51 -6.37 19.00
CA LEU A 146 2.82 -5.14 18.26
C LEU A 146 4.19 -5.26 17.61
N TYR A 147 4.27 -5.04 16.30
CA TYR A 147 5.51 -5.13 15.51
C TYR A 147 5.82 -3.79 14.82
N PRO A 148 7.10 -3.44 14.63
CA PRO A 148 7.47 -2.37 13.72
C PRO A 148 6.96 -2.67 12.31
N ALA A 149 6.49 -1.65 11.61
CA ALA A 149 5.85 -1.79 10.31
C ALA A 149 6.44 -0.82 9.30
N LEU A 150 6.57 -1.30 8.06
CA LEU A 150 6.80 -0.52 6.86
C LEU A 150 5.51 -0.52 6.05
N ALA A 151 5.10 0.66 5.61
CA ALA A 151 3.89 0.86 4.84
C ALA A 151 4.24 1.60 3.53
N THR A 152 3.91 1.00 2.40
CA THR A 152 4.34 1.50 1.08
C THR A 152 3.14 1.57 0.13
N PRO A 153 2.89 2.73 -0.51
CA PRO A 153 1.88 2.84 -1.55
C PRO A 153 2.16 1.88 -2.72
N SER A 154 1.12 1.23 -3.24
CA SER A 154 1.17 0.50 -4.50
C SER A 154 1.49 1.45 -5.66
N ALA A 155 1.94 0.92 -6.79
CA ALA A 155 2.35 1.76 -7.93
C ALA A 155 1.22 2.67 -8.48
N ASP A 156 -0.03 2.25 -8.33
CA ASP A 156 -1.23 3.00 -8.70
C ASP A 156 -1.85 3.78 -7.54
N ASN A 157 -1.25 3.71 -6.34
CA ASN A 157 -1.76 4.23 -5.06
C ASN A 157 -3.15 3.71 -4.66
N SER A 158 -3.63 2.60 -5.24
CA SER A 158 -4.92 2.03 -4.82
C SER A 158 -4.85 1.38 -3.44
N GLN A 159 -3.66 0.92 -3.03
CA GLN A 159 -3.45 0.22 -1.77
C GLN A 159 -2.20 0.72 -1.05
N LEU A 160 -2.27 0.73 0.28
CA LEU A 160 -1.11 0.90 1.15
C LEU A 160 -0.68 -0.47 1.68
N VAL A 161 0.37 -1.05 1.12
CA VAL A 161 0.86 -2.37 1.51
C VAL A 161 1.60 -2.28 2.84
N ILE A 162 1.22 -3.11 3.82
CA ILE A 162 1.80 -3.14 5.16
C ILE A 162 2.66 -4.39 5.32
N ASN A 163 3.91 -4.18 5.70
CA ASN A 163 4.87 -5.22 6.04
C ASN A 163 5.32 -5.06 7.49
N ALA A 164 5.20 -6.12 8.28
CA ALA A 164 5.69 -6.15 9.65
C ALA A 164 7.13 -6.68 9.70
N LEU A 165 7.99 -6.02 10.46
CA LEU A 165 9.34 -6.47 10.72
C LEU A 165 9.34 -7.47 11.89
N THR A 166 9.83 -8.67 11.61
CA THR A 166 9.92 -9.78 12.58
C THR A 166 11.37 -10.24 12.71
N ASP A 167 11.64 -11.17 13.63
CA ASP A 167 12.95 -11.84 13.74
C ASP A 167 13.37 -12.59 12.46
N LYS A 168 12.44 -12.81 11.52
CA LYS A 168 12.69 -13.42 10.21
C LYS A 168 12.77 -12.39 9.07
N GLY A 169 12.92 -11.11 9.39
CA GLY A 169 12.85 -10.01 8.44
C GLY A 169 11.43 -9.51 8.18
N LEU A 170 11.25 -8.73 7.12
CA LEU A 170 9.93 -8.23 6.71
C LEU A 170 9.00 -9.36 6.30
N ARG A 171 7.75 -9.26 6.73
CA ARG A 171 6.67 -10.18 6.37
C ARG A 171 5.43 -9.38 5.99
N PHE A 172 4.78 -9.78 4.91
CA PHE A 172 3.53 -9.17 4.51
C PHE A 172 2.49 -9.33 5.62
N ALA A 173 1.97 -8.20 6.10
CA ALA A 173 1.03 -8.11 7.21
C ALA A 173 -0.40 -7.84 6.73
N GLY A 174 -0.56 -7.18 5.58
CA GLY A 174 -1.85 -6.81 5.03
C GLY A 174 -1.75 -5.62 4.09
N TYR A 175 -2.89 -5.01 3.79
CA TYR A 175 -2.98 -3.78 3.00
C TYR A 175 -4.11 -2.88 3.50
N GLY A 176 -3.97 -1.58 3.25
CA GLY A 176 -4.98 -0.57 3.54
C GLY A 176 -5.55 0.05 2.27
N GLU A 177 -6.80 0.47 2.32
CA GLU A 177 -7.51 1.17 1.25
C GLU A 177 -8.21 2.41 1.82
N ALA A 178 -8.20 3.50 1.06
CA ALA A 178 -8.94 4.69 1.39
C ALA A 178 -10.44 4.46 1.26
N VAL A 179 -11.21 4.93 2.24
CA VAL A 179 -12.67 4.91 2.18
C VAL A 179 -13.13 6.13 1.37
N ASN A 180 -13.35 5.91 0.07
CA ASN A 180 -13.70 6.97 -0.88
C ASN A 180 -15.21 7.11 -1.15
N HIS A 181 -16.00 6.09 -0.76
CA HIS A 181 -17.44 6.03 -1.01
C HIS A 181 -18.15 5.42 0.19
N ASP A 182 -19.30 5.98 0.55
CA ASP A 182 -20.21 5.36 1.49
C ASP A 182 -21.13 4.39 0.73
N ALA A 183 -21.37 3.20 1.29
CA ALA A 183 -22.16 2.16 0.62
C ALA A 183 -23.60 2.60 0.28
N ASP A 184 -24.14 3.54 1.05
CA ASP A 184 -25.55 3.94 1.00
C ASP A 184 -25.77 5.37 0.46
N SER A 185 -24.71 6.05 0.01
CA SER A 185 -24.76 7.48 -0.33
C SER A 185 -23.95 7.82 -1.57
N THR A 186 -24.49 8.73 -2.40
CA THR A 186 -23.76 9.33 -3.51
C THR A 186 -22.82 10.46 -3.08
N ASN A 187 -22.90 10.89 -1.81
CA ASN A 187 -21.99 11.90 -1.27
C ASN A 187 -20.63 11.27 -0.97
N ARG A 188 -19.58 11.98 -1.35
CA ARG A 188 -18.21 11.57 -1.04
C ARG A 188 -17.93 11.82 0.45
N PRO A 189 -17.54 10.80 1.23
CA PRO A 189 -17.13 10.99 2.61
C PRO A 189 -15.90 11.90 2.72
N ALA A 190 -15.66 12.40 3.92
CA ALA A 190 -14.43 13.10 4.23
C ALA A 190 -13.22 12.16 4.05
N PRO A 191 -12.09 12.62 3.48
CA PRO A 191 -10.91 11.79 3.30
C PRO A 191 -10.16 11.63 4.63
N GLU A 192 -10.74 10.91 5.57
CA GLU A 192 -10.20 10.80 6.93
C GLU A 192 -10.09 9.36 7.43
N LEU A 193 -10.63 8.39 6.68
CA LEU A 193 -10.71 7.00 7.11
C LEU A 193 -10.09 6.06 6.07
N MET A 194 -9.29 5.11 6.55
CA MET A 194 -8.80 3.98 5.78
C MET A 194 -9.23 2.67 6.44
N GLN A 195 -9.50 1.67 5.60
CA GLN A 195 -9.77 0.30 6.03
C GLN A 195 -8.54 -0.57 5.79
N PHE A 196 -8.16 -1.38 6.78
CA PHE A 196 -6.99 -2.27 6.71
C PHE A 196 -7.40 -3.73 6.83
N HIS A 197 -6.98 -4.52 5.83
CA HIS A 197 -7.15 -5.97 5.77
C HIS A 197 -5.85 -6.63 6.23
N LEU A 198 -5.80 -7.05 7.50
CA LEU A 198 -4.61 -7.65 8.11
C LEU A 198 -4.71 -9.18 8.12
N LYS A 199 -3.62 -9.89 7.83
CA LYS A 199 -3.57 -11.37 7.71
C LYS A 199 -4.05 -12.16 8.93
N THR A 200 -4.12 -11.52 10.09
CA THR A 200 -4.43 -12.15 11.38
C THR A 200 -5.78 -11.75 11.93
N ARG A 201 -6.57 -11.01 11.14
CA ARG A 201 -7.84 -10.43 11.55
C ARG A 201 -8.88 -10.70 10.47
N GLU A 202 -10.03 -11.24 10.87
CA GLU A 202 -11.15 -11.47 9.93
C GLU A 202 -11.85 -10.15 9.59
N GLU A 203 -12.06 -9.30 10.59
CA GLU A 203 -12.68 -7.99 10.40
C GLU A 203 -11.65 -6.91 10.01
N PRO A 204 -12.01 -6.00 9.08
CA PRO A 204 -11.17 -4.87 8.74
C PRO A 204 -10.89 -3.98 9.95
N LEU A 205 -9.66 -3.49 10.05
CA LEU A 205 -9.27 -2.47 11.02
C LEU A 205 -9.46 -1.09 10.39
N PHE A 206 -10.20 -0.20 11.03
CA PHE A 206 -10.34 1.18 10.58
C PHE A 206 -9.29 2.08 11.24
N ALA A 207 -8.58 2.87 10.44
CA ALA A 207 -7.61 3.85 10.91
C ALA A 207 -7.97 5.25 10.42
N ALA A 208 -7.88 6.22 11.32
CA ALA A 208 -8.16 7.62 11.03
C ALA A 208 -6.89 8.39 10.66
N VAL A 209 -7.02 9.34 9.73
CA VAL A 209 -5.96 10.28 9.37
C VAL A 209 -5.77 11.27 10.52
N TYR A 210 -4.52 11.47 10.95
CA TYR A 210 -4.20 12.43 12.01
C TYR A 210 -4.31 13.86 11.51
N THR A 211 -5.08 14.70 12.22
CA THR A 211 -5.28 16.12 11.91
C THR A 211 -5.39 16.37 10.39
N PRO A 212 -6.45 15.85 9.74
CA PRO A 212 -6.56 15.84 8.29
C PRO A 212 -6.30 17.20 7.64
N GLU A 213 -6.71 18.28 8.31
CA GLU A 213 -6.56 19.66 7.87
C GLU A 213 -5.10 20.15 7.77
N LYS A 214 -4.16 19.46 8.44
CA LYS A 214 -2.72 19.79 8.46
C LYS A 214 -1.89 18.89 7.56
N GLN A 215 -2.47 17.83 7.01
CA GLN A 215 -1.75 16.89 6.16
C GLN A 215 -1.58 17.45 4.74
N PRO A 216 -0.44 17.19 4.07
CA PRO A 216 -0.20 17.69 2.72
C PRO A 216 -1.05 16.95 1.68
N ASP A 217 -1.48 17.63 0.62
CA ASP A 217 -2.30 17.04 -0.46
C ASP A 217 -1.67 15.81 -1.10
N ALA A 218 -0.34 15.80 -1.24
CA ALA A 218 0.39 14.66 -1.80
C ALA A 218 0.22 13.39 -0.97
N LEU A 219 0.05 13.49 0.35
CA LEU A 219 -0.19 12.34 1.21
C LEU A 219 -1.52 11.66 0.86
N TYR A 220 -2.58 12.43 0.68
CA TYR A 220 -3.90 11.88 0.36
C TYR A 220 -3.89 11.05 -0.93
N ARG A 221 -3.21 11.56 -1.97
CA ARG A 221 -3.02 10.81 -3.21
C ARG A 221 -2.23 9.52 -2.98
N ASN A 222 -1.15 9.56 -2.19
CA ASN A 222 -0.34 8.38 -1.89
C ASN A 222 -1.08 7.35 -1.03
N LEU A 223 -2.05 7.79 -0.22
CA LEU A 223 -2.93 6.91 0.56
C LEU A 223 -4.11 6.35 -0.25
N GLY A 224 -4.28 6.78 -1.51
CA GLY A 224 -5.36 6.33 -2.38
C GLY A 224 -6.69 7.07 -2.23
N PHE A 225 -6.71 8.22 -1.54
CA PHE A 225 -7.90 9.06 -1.51
C PHE A 225 -8.11 9.74 -2.87
N GLU A 226 -9.36 9.79 -3.33
CA GLU A 226 -9.72 10.45 -4.59
C GLU A 226 -9.56 11.98 -4.54
N GLN A 227 -9.56 12.56 -3.34
CA GLN A 227 -9.42 14.00 -3.11
C GLN A 227 -8.72 14.28 -1.78
N SER A 228 -8.03 15.41 -1.69
CA SER A 228 -7.43 15.88 -0.43
C SER A 228 -8.48 16.49 0.51
N TRP A 229 -8.10 16.66 1.78
CA TRP A 229 -8.96 17.36 2.75
C TRP A 229 -9.34 18.76 2.28
N GLN A 230 -8.42 19.51 1.68
CA GLN A 230 -8.70 20.86 1.19
C GLN A 230 -9.72 20.86 0.04
N GLN A 231 -9.60 19.90 -0.89
CA GLN A 231 -10.52 19.75 -2.00
C GLN A 231 -11.92 19.37 -1.52
N TRP A 232 -12.02 18.40 -0.60
CA TRP A 232 -13.28 18.02 0.02
C TRP A 232 -13.90 19.20 0.80
N SER A 233 -13.13 19.85 1.67
CA SER A 233 -13.63 20.98 2.48
C SER A 233 -14.14 22.14 1.61
N ASN A 234 -13.50 22.39 0.46
CA ASN A 234 -13.95 23.40 -0.48
C ASN A 234 -15.22 22.98 -1.23
N SER A 235 -15.42 21.69 -1.54
CA SER A 235 -16.65 21.21 -2.17
C SER A 235 -17.87 21.21 -1.23
N GLN A 236 -17.64 21.22 0.09
CA GLN A 236 -18.71 21.36 1.08
C GLN A 236 -19.19 22.81 1.25
N LYS A 237 -18.46 23.81 0.75
CA LYS A 237 -18.89 25.21 0.85
C LYS A 237 -20.01 25.43 -0.18
N PRO A 238 -21.16 26.02 0.22
CA PRO A 238 -22.20 26.37 -0.75
C PRO A 238 -21.61 27.29 -1.81
N GLU A 239 -21.90 27.00 -3.09
CA GLU A 239 -21.49 27.87 -4.20
C GLU A 239 -22.11 29.25 -4.02
N ASP A 240 -21.30 30.23 -3.64
CA ASP A 240 -21.69 31.64 -3.52
C ASP A 240 -21.88 32.33 -4.90
N ARG A 241 -22.45 31.61 -5.88
CA ARG A 241 -22.70 32.07 -7.24
C ARG A 241 -23.90 31.37 -7.88
N GLN A 242 -25.10 31.86 -7.61
CA GLN A 242 -26.13 31.99 -8.66
C GLN A 242 -27.28 32.97 -8.36
N GLU A 243 -27.37 33.61 -7.19
CA GLU A 243 -28.45 34.59 -6.95
C GLU A 243 -28.11 36.03 -7.37
N LYS A 244 -26.86 36.36 -7.69
CA LYS A 244 -26.49 37.73 -8.10
C LYS A 244 -26.70 38.05 -9.58
N THR A 245 -27.03 37.07 -10.42
CA THR A 245 -27.27 37.30 -11.86
C THR A 245 -28.75 37.28 -12.24
N LEU A 246 -29.67 36.81 -11.38
CA LEU A 246 -31.10 36.81 -11.69
C LEU A 246 -31.84 38.08 -11.23
N HIS A 247 -31.32 38.77 -10.20
CA HIS A 247 -31.98 39.97 -9.68
C HIS A 247 -31.71 41.25 -10.48
N GLN A 248 -30.79 41.24 -11.46
CA GLN A 248 -30.52 42.41 -12.29
C GLN A 248 -31.37 42.44 -13.58
N ASP A 249 -31.83 41.30 -14.10
CA ASP A 249 -32.62 41.23 -15.33
C ASP A 249 -34.13 41.46 -15.15
N LEU A 250 -34.65 41.49 -13.91
CA LEU A 250 -36.07 41.76 -13.63
C LEU A 250 -36.37 43.23 -13.26
N SER A 251 -35.37 44.11 -13.26
CA SER A 251 -35.51 45.50 -12.78
C SER A 251 -35.76 46.55 -13.87
N HIS A 252 -35.95 46.15 -15.14
CA HIS A 252 -36.31 47.06 -16.22
C HIS A 252 -37.66 46.71 -16.84
N SER A 253 -38.74 47.06 -16.13
CA SER A 253 -40.04 47.28 -16.77
C SER A 253 -40.03 48.63 -17.50
N PRO A 254 -40.39 48.71 -18.80
CA PRO A 254 -40.58 49.98 -19.47
C PRO A 254 -41.94 50.56 -19.08
N GLY A 255 -41.92 51.59 -18.24
CA GLY A 255 -43.08 52.42 -17.96
C GLY A 255 -43.39 53.33 -19.14
N ARG A 256 -44.69 53.35 -19.50
CA ARG A 256 -45.38 54.18 -20.50
C ARG A 256 -44.96 55.65 -20.56
#